data_AF-A0A3D9HWD2-F1
#
_entry.id   AF-A0A3D9HWD2-F1
#
_cell.length_a   1.000
_cell.length_b   1.000
_cell.length_c   1.000
_cell.angle_alpha   90.00
_cell.angle_beta   90.00
_cell.angle_gamma   90.00
#
_symmetry.space_group_name_H-M   'P 1'
#
loop_
_entity.id
_entity.type
_entity.pdbx_description
1 polymer ?
#
loop_
_entity_poly.entity_id
_entity_poly.type
_entity_poly.pdbx_seq_one_letter_code
_entity_poly.pdbx_strand_id
1 'polypeptide(L)' 'MNDRDAYITAATLLKEHGELAWLHATTKAETLLEEGDIRGQRVWLKIIRAIDDLQRQDSGSLH' A
#
# COMPACT_ATOMS: atom_id res chain seq x y z
N MET A 1 0.76 9.68 9.83
CA MET A 1 -0.23 9.01 8.97
C MET A 1 -1.03 8.04 9.81
N ASN A 2 -2.34 8.22 9.86
CA ASN A 2 -3.21 7.31 10.60
C ASN A 2 -3.66 6.14 9.71
N ASP A 3 -4.21 5.07 10.30
CA ASP A 3 -4.53 3.87 9.51
C ASP A 3 -5.61 4.14 8.45
N ARG A 4 -6.54 5.05 8.73
CA ARG A 4 -7.54 5.52 7.74
C ARG A 4 -6.89 6.18 6.52
N ASP A 5 -5.86 7.01 6.71
CA ASP A 5 -5.16 7.65 5.60
C ASP A 5 -4.47 6.59 4.73
N ALA A 6 -3.88 5.56 5.36
CA ALA A 6 -3.24 4.45 4.64
C ALA A 6 -4.24 3.68 3.77
N TYR A 7 -5.45 3.44 4.27
CA TYR A 7 -6.52 2.83 3.52
C TYR A 7 -7.01 3.68 2.35
N ILE A 8 -7.13 5.00 2.53
CA ILE A 8 -7.51 5.91 1.43
C ILE A 8 -6.43 5.90 0.34
N THR A 9 -5.16 6.02 0.72
CA THR A 9 -4.04 5.97 -0.23
C THR A 9 -3.96 4.62 -0.93
N ALA A 10 -4.15 3.51 -0.20
CA ALA A 10 -4.18 2.16 -0.76
C ALA A 10 -5.30 1.99 -1.78
N ALA A 11 -6.51 2.46 -1.48
CA ALA A 11 -7.65 2.42 -2.39
C ALA A 11 -7.42 3.26 -3.65
N THR A 12 -6.80 4.44 -3.52
CA THR A 12 -6.42 5.26 -4.67
C THR A 12 -5.38 4.55 -5.54
N LEU A 13 -4.32 3.99 -4.94
CA LEU A 13 -3.29 3.24 -5.67
C LEU A 13 -3.88 2.03 -6.40
N LEU A 14 -4.78 1.28 -5.76
CA LEU A 14 -5.49 0.16 -6.39
C LEU A 14 -6.37 0.63 -7.56
N LYS A 15 -7.02 1.78 -7.44
CA LYS A 15 -7.82 2.35 -8.53
C LYS A 15 -6.96 2.79 -9.72
N GLU A 16 -5.77 3.31 -9.47
CA GLU A 16 -4.86 3.83 -10.51
C GLU A 16 -4.00 2.74 -11.16
N HIS A 17 -3.53 1.77 -10.38
CA HIS A 17 -2.54 0.78 -10.81
C HIS A 17 -3.08 -0.66 -10.80
N GLY A 18 -4.30 -0.90 -10.30
CA GLY A 18 -4.86 -2.24 -10.18
C GLY A 18 -3.97 -3.16 -9.34
N GLU A 19 -3.72 -4.38 -9.83
CA GLU A 19 -2.88 -5.38 -9.18
C GLU A 19 -1.42 -4.92 -8.97
N LEU A 20 -0.94 -3.95 -9.76
CA LEU A 20 0.42 -3.41 -9.66
C LEU A 20 0.59 -2.43 -8.49
N ALA A 21 -0.49 -2.01 -7.84
CA ALA A 21 -0.45 -1.10 -6.70
C ALA A 21 0.47 -1.61 -5.57
N TRP A 22 0.42 -2.90 -5.29
CA TRP A 22 1.24 -3.53 -4.26
C TRP A 22 2.73 -3.48 -4.60
N LEU A 23 3.09 -3.77 -5.85
CA LEU A 23 4.47 -3.73 -6.32
C LEU A 23 5.01 -2.29 -6.24
N HIS A 24 4.24 -1.32 -6.72
CA HIS A 24 4.64 0.09 -6.69
C HIS A 24 4.86 0.61 -5.26
N ALA A 25 3.96 0.25 -4.33
CA ALA A 25 4.10 0.62 -2.92
C ALA A 25 5.33 -0.04 -2.27
N THR A 26 5.61 -1.29 -2.60
CA THR A 26 6.78 -2.04 -2.13
C THR A 26 8.08 -1.41 -2.61
N THR A 27 8.21 -1.17 -3.92
CA THR A 27 9.39 -0.51 -4.50
C THR A 27 9.65 0.83 -3.82
N LYS A 28 8.61 1.63 -3.58
CA LYS A 28 8.76 2.93 -2.92
C LYS A 28 9.19 2.82 -1.45
N ALA A 29 8.71 1.80 -0.74
CA ALA A 29 9.16 1.53 0.63
C ALA A 29 10.65 1.14 0.65
N GLU A 30 11.10 0.33 -0.31
CA GLU A 30 12.49 -0.09 -0.44
C GLU A 30 13.39 1.09 -0.79
N THR A 31 13.01 1.93 -1.76
CA THR A 31 13.77 3.13 -2.10
C THR A 31 13.95 4.06 -0.90
N LEU A 32 12.88 4.29 -0.11
CA LEU A 32 12.99 5.12 1.10
C LEU A 32 13.89 4.51 2.18
N LEU A 33 13.95 3.18 2.25
CA LEU A 33 14.90 2.49 3.13
C LEU A 33 16.34 2.72 2.65
N GLU A 34 16.60 2.60 1.34
CA GLU A 34 17.91 2.85 0.74
C GLU A 34 18.36 4.31 0.93
N GLU A 35 17.43 5.26 0.88
CA GLU A 35 17.66 6.67 1.18
C GLU A 35 17.84 6.96 2.68
N GLY A 36 17.60 5.98 3.55
CA GLY A 36 17.68 6.12 5.00
C GLY A 36 16.46 6.78 5.65
N ASP A 37 15.38 7.03 4.90
CA ASP A 37 14.11 7.52 5.42
C ASP A 37 13.25 6.37 5.97
N ILE A 38 13.61 5.93 7.17
CA ILE A 38 12.88 4.90 7.92
C ILE A 38 11.45 5.34 8.27
N ARG A 39 11.21 6.65 8.42
CA ARG A 39 9.86 7.16 8.74
C ARG A 39 8.96 7.06 7.52
N GLY A 40 9.46 7.46 6.36
CA GLY A 40 8.81 7.29 5.06
C GLY A 40 8.53 5.82 4.79
N GLN A 41 9.53 4.95 4.91
CA GLN A 41 9.34 3.51 4.74
C GLN A 41 8.21 2.97 5.62
N ARG A 42 8.19 3.32 6.91
CA ARG A 42 7.16 2.83 7.85
C ARG A 42 5.75 3.25 7.44
N VAL A 43 5.60 4.41 6.82
CA VAL A 43 4.33 4.86 6.25
C VAL A 43 3.94 3.99 5.06
N TRP A 44 4.86 3.73 4.13
CA TRP A 44 4.59 2.87 2.97
C TRP A 44 4.29 1.43 3.35
N LEU A 45 4.94 0.88 4.38
CA LEU A 45 4.61 -0.44 4.93
C LEU A 45 3.16 -0.53 5.43
N LYS A 46 2.62 0.54 6.01
CA LYS A 46 1.19 0.60 6.39
C LYS A 46 0.28 0.59 5.16
N ILE A 47 0.65 1.32 4.11
CA ILE A 47 -0.11 1.38 2.86
C ILE A 47 -0.10 -0.01 2.19
N ILE A 48 1.04 -0.69 2.13
CA ILE A 48 1.17 -2.05 1.57
C ILE A 48 0.22 -3.02 2.28
N ARG A 49 0.15 -2.96 3.62
CA ARG A 49 -0.77 -3.79 4.39
C ARG A 49 -2.24 -3.48 4.08
N ALA A 50 -2.59 -2.21 3.95
CA ALA A 50 -3.94 -1.82 3.57
C ALA A 50 -4.29 -2.24 2.13
N ILE A 51 -3.33 -2.23 1.21
CA ILE A 51 -3.50 -2.75 -0.16
C ILE A 51 -3.81 -4.26 -0.10
N ASP A 52 -3.02 -5.04 0.64
CA ASP A 52 -3.25 -6.49 0.80
C ASP A 52 -4.63 -6.77 1.43
N ASP A 53 -5.00 -6.04 2.47
CA ASP A 53 -6.32 -6.17 3.11
C ASP A 53 -7.47 -5.85 2.13
N LEU A 54 -7.33 -4.81 1.29
CA LEU A 54 -8.34 -4.43 0.29
C LEU A 54 -8.42 -5.45 -0.86
N GLN A 55 -7.29 -5.93 -1.37
CA GLN A 55 -7.26 -6.94 -2.42
C GLN A 55 -7.86 -8.27 -1.94
N ARG A 56 -7.63 -8.66 -0.68
CA ARG A 56 -8.28 -9.83 -0.07
C ARG A 56 -9.79 -9.66 0.05
N GLN A 57 -10.26 -8.47 0.42
CA GLN A 57 -11.70 -8.18 0.52
C GLN A 57 -12.40 -8.18 -0.85
N ASP A 58 -11.74 -7.64 -1.88
CA ASP A 58 -12.24 -7.64 -3.25
C ASP A 58 -12.29 -9.06 -3.82
N SER A 59 -11.20 -9.83 -3.66
CA SER A 59 -11.12 -11.24 -4.08
C SER A 59 -12.09 -12.15 -3.32
N GLY A 60 -12.43 -11.80 -2.07
CA GLY A 60 -13.39 -12.52 -1.23
C GLY A 60 -14.86 -12.23 -1.54
N SER A 61 -15.17 -11.22 -2.35
CA SER A 61 -16.54 -10.87 -2.78
C SER A 61 -17.02 -11.66 -4.01
N LEU A 62 -16.21 -12.59 -4.53
CA LEU A 62 -16.63 -13.61 -5.48
C LEU A 62 -16.86 -14.95 -4.75
N HIS A 63 -18.00 -15.07 -4.05
CA HIS A 63 -18.61 -16.37 -3.74
C HIS A 63 -20.12 -16.24 -3.53
#